data_AF-A0A815JW68-F1
#
_entry.id   AF-A0A815JW68-F1
#
_cell.length_a   1.000
_cell.length_b   1.000
_cell.length_c   1.000
_cell.angle_alpha   90.00
_cell.angle_beta   90.00
_cell.angle_gamma   90.00
#
_symmetry.space_group_name_H-M   'P 1'
#
loop_
_entity.id
_entity.type
_entity.pdbx_description
1 polymer ?
#
loop_
_entity_poly.entity_id
_entity_poly.type
_entity_poly.pdbx_seq_one_letter_code
_entity_poly.pdbx_strand_id
1 'polypeptide(L)' 'SNSVSILRNVGNGTFVNQIVCTVGSGPWTVEVAYVNNDSQLDIVVVNKGDNNVGVLLHA' A
#
# COMPACT_ATOMS: atom_id res chain seq x y z
N SER A 1 9.39 -5.86 -8.87
CA SER A 1 9.48 -5.84 -7.40
C SER A 1 8.22 -6.46 -6.83
N ASN A 2 8.27 -7.07 -5.64
CA ASN A 2 7.13 -7.65 -4.93
C ASN A 2 6.82 -6.84 -3.66
N SER A 3 6.88 -5.52 -3.80
CA SER A 3 6.79 -4.59 -2.69
C SER A 3 6.02 -3.34 -3.06
N VAL A 4 5.38 -2.74 -2.07
CA VAL A 4 4.85 -1.36 -2.10
C VAL A 4 5.66 -0.53 -1.11
N SER A 5 6.11 0.65 -1.52
CA SER A 5 6.81 1.61 -0.66
C SER A 5 5.88 2.76 -0.32
N ILE A 6 5.78 3.09 0.96
CA ILE A 6 4.94 4.16 1.48
C ILE A 6 5.84 5.25 2.03
N LEU A 7 5.68 6.47 1.50
CA LEU A 7 6.44 7.65 1.93
C LEU A 7 5.46 8.63 2.59
N ARG A 8 5.68 8.92 3.87
CA ARG A 8 4.84 9.85 4.63
C ARG A 8 5.43 11.27 4.56
N ASN A 9 4.63 12.20 4.05
CA ASN A 9 4.96 13.62 4.05
C ASN A 9 4.83 14.20 5.47
N VAL A 10 5.80 15.02 5.88
CA VAL A 10 5.80 15.69 7.20
C VAL A 10 5.27 17.13 7.18
N GLY A 11 4.60 17.53 6.10
CA GLY A 11 3.90 18.82 5.99
C GLY A 11 4.74 19.97 5.43
N ASN A 12 6.02 19.73 5.13
CA ASN A 12 6.93 20.72 4.56
C ASN A 12 7.43 20.33 3.15
N GLY A 13 6.77 19.37 2.49
CA GLY A 13 7.17 18.85 1.19
C GLY A 13 8.31 17.82 1.24
N THR A 14 8.81 17.48 2.42
CA THR A 14 9.75 16.36 2.62
C THR A 14 9.02 15.11 3.11
N PHE A 15 9.64 13.95 2.85
CA PHE A 15 9.11 12.65 3.23
C PHE A 15 10.08 11.96 4.20
N VAL A 16 9.56 11.23 5.18
CA VAL A 16 10.38 10.36 6.03
C VAL A 16 10.84 9.12 5.27
N ASN A 17 11.69 8.31 5.91
CA ASN A 17 12.10 7.01 5.38
C ASN A 17 10.89 6.17 4.96
N GLN A 18 11.03 5.50 3.81
CA GLN A 18 9.99 4.64 3.28
C GLN A 18 9.69 3.47 4.23
N ILE A 19 8.40 3.15 4.34
CA ILE A 19 7.95 1.87 4.87
C ILE A 19 7.83 0.93 3.65
N VAL A 20 8.51 -0.21 3.70
CA VAL A 20 8.47 -1.21 2.62
C VAL A 20 7.57 -2.35 3.06
N CYS A 21 6.44 -2.50 2.38
CA CYS A 21 5.49 -3.58 2.60
C CYS A 21 5.73 -4.67 1.56
N THR A 22 5.92 -5.90 2.02
CA THR A 22 5.95 -7.06 1.11
C THR A 22 4.52 -7.35 0.67
N VAL A 23 4.34 -7.54 -0.64
CA VAL A 23 3.05 -7.91 -1.26
C VAL A 23 3.25 -9.13 -2.15
N GLY A 24 2.21 -9.52 -2.88
CA GLY A 24 2.32 -10.60 -3.86
C GLY A 24 3.20 -10.25 -5.06
N SER A 25 3.41 -11.25 -5.93
CA SER A 25 4.18 -11.11 -7.15
C SER A 25 3.48 -10.23 -8.18
N GLY A 26 4.27 -9.39 -8.85
CA GLY A 26 3.79 -8.54 -9.95
C GLY A 26 2.64 -7.62 -9.55
N PRO A 27 2.81 -6.76 -8.53
CA PRO A 27 1.82 -5.73 -8.21
C PRO A 27 1.59 -4.85 -9.45
N TRP A 28 0.32 -4.67 -9.81
CA TRP A 28 -0.07 -3.98 -11.05
C TRP A 28 -0.77 -2.66 -10.79
N THR A 29 -1.64 -2.61 -9.79
CA THR A 29 -2.37 -1.40 -9.40
C THR A 29 -2.54 -1.31 -7.89
N VAL A 30 -2.66 -0.08 -7.41
CA VAL A 30 -2.92 0.26 -6.00
C VAL A 30 -4.12 1.21 -5.93
N GLU A 31 -4.97 1.03 -4.93
CA GLU A 31 -6.11 1.91 -4.64
C GLU A 31 -6.14 2.20 -3.13
N VAL A 32 -6.66 3.36 -2.74
CA VAL A 32 -6.76 3.78 -1.34
C VAL A 32 -8.23 3.93 -0.94
N ALA A 33 -8.67 3.20 0.07
CA ALA A 33 -10.07 3.19 0.49
C ALA A 33 -10.23 2.78 1.97
N TYR A 34 -11.38 3.07 2.56
CA TYR A 34 -11.78 2.48 3.85
C TYR A 34 -12.26 1.05 3.59
N VAL A 35 -11.45 0.03 3.88
CA VAL A 35 -11.78 -1.37 3.54
C VAL A 35 -12.36 -2.13 4.73
N ASN A 36 -11.94 -1.79 5.94
CA ASN A 36 -12.31 -2.51 7.16
C ASN A 36 -13.18 -1.69 8.16
N ASN A 37 -13.64 -0.49 7.76
CA ASN A 37 -14.50 0.42 8.53
C ASN A 37 -13.94 0.94 9.86
N ASP A 38 -12.61 1.02 10.03
CA ASP A 38 -12.01 1.57 11.27
C ASP A 38 -11.67 3.06 11.22
N SER A 39 -12.18 3.78 10.21
CA SER A 39 -11.90 5.20 9.95
C SER A 39 -10.45 5.53 9.58
N GLN A 40 -9.64 4.53 9.23
CA GLN A 40 -8.31 4.71 8.63
C GLN A 40 -8.32 4.25 7.17
N LEU A 41 -7.55 4.92 6.32
CA LEU A 41 -7.40 4.50 4.93
C LEU A 41 -6.49 3.26 4.85
N ASP A 42 -6.90 2.31 4.04
CA ASP A 42 -6.15 1.10 3.71
C ASP A 42 -5.66 1.17 2.26
N ILE A 43 -4.68 0.33 1.92
CA ILE A 43 -4.18 0.19 0.55
C ILE A 43 -4.57 -1.18 0.01
N VAL A 44 -5.30 -1.21 -1.10
CA VAL A 44 -5.64 -2.42 -1.86
C VAL A 44 -4.64 -2.59 -3.00
N VAL A 45 -4.04 -3.77 -3.11
CA VAL A 45 -3.01 -4.09 -4.10
C VAL A 45 -3.45 -5.28 -4.94
N VAL A 46 -3.50 -5.10 -6.27
CA VAL A 46 -3.74 -6.20 -7.21
C VAL A 46 -2.40 -6.79 -7.62
N ASN A 47 -2.16 -8.06 -7.28
CA ASN A 47 -0.95 -8.80 -7.61
C ASN A 47 -1.21 -9.67 -8.84
N LYS A 48 -0.93 -9.12 -10.03
CA LYS A 48 -1.17 -9.80 -11.31
C LYS A 48 -0.33 -11.06 -11.46
N GLY A 49 0.87 -11.10 -10.87
CA GLY A 49 1.74 -12.27 -10.90
C GLY A 49 1.19 -13.44 -10.09
N ASP A 50 0.54 -13.16 -8.97
CA ASP A 50 -0.03 -14.18 -8.08
C ASP A 50 -1.52 -14.48 -8.34
N ASN A 51 -2.17 -13.70 -9.20
CA ASN A 51 -3.63 -13.74 -9.40
C ASN A 51 -4.42 -13.56 -8.10
N ASN A 52 -3.98 -12.65 -7.22
CA ASN A 52 -4.67 -12.35 -5.97
C ASN A 52 -4.73 -10.84 -5.67
N VAL A 53 -5.45 -10.51 -4.60
CA VAL A 53 -5.54 -9.15 -4.05
C VAL A 53 -5.03 -9.18 -2.61
N GLY A 54 -4.16 -8.23 -2.26
CA GLY A 54 -3.72 -7.99 -0.89
C GLY A 54 -4.30 -6.68 -0.36
N VAL A 55 -4.44 -6.60 0.97
CA VAL A 55 -4.84 -5.36 1.66
C VAL A 55 -3.80 -5.06 2.73
N LEU A 56 -3.25 -3.85 2.70
CA LEU A 56 -2.38 -3.31 3.75
C LEU A 56 -3.25 -2.42 4.64
N LEU A 57 -3.44 -2.84 5.89
CA LEU A 57 -4.23 -2.10 6.87
C LEU A 57 -3.38 -1.05 7.56
N HIS A 58 -3.96 0.13 7.80
CA HIS A 58 -3.31 1.25 8.53
C HIS A 58 -1.96 1.68 7.93
N ALA A 59 -1.87 1.61 6.61
CA ALA A 59 -0.63 1.77 5.86
C ALA A 59 -0.14 3.24 5.82
#